data_AF-A0A7R9ZJ69-F1
#
_entry.id   AF-A0A7R9ZJ69-F1
#
_cell.length_a   1.000
_cell.length_b   1.000
_cell.length_c   1.000
_cell.angle_alpha   90.00
_cell.angle_beta   90.00
_cell.angle_gamma   90.00
#
_symmetry.space_group_name_H-M   'P 1'
#
loop_
_entity.id
_entity.type
_entity.pdbx_description
1 polymer ?
#
loop_
_entity_poly.entity_id
_entity_poly.type
_entity_poly.pdbx_seq_one_letter_code
_entity_poly.pdbx_strand_id
1 'polypeptide(L)'
;VQTIYIKKEHGFNAPTTGSFTLAFEDKETSAIDVLASADEMKDALETLSSIHTVNVELDIIDGRSLWTVTLTHLMHENRQGAGDIALIRVASSSLSDPTVTFVKVFENVKGTNSLVYKLKDLTPGITYYSRVTAYNAVGYGTVSATSSATPMGQPTAPQ
;
A
#
# COMPACT_ATOMS: atom_id res chain seq x y z
N VAL A 1 -2.38 1.73 -4.14
CA VAL A 1 -2.61 3.14 -3.73
C VAL A 1 -2.78 3.17 -2.22
N GLN A 2 -2.06 4.05 -1.54
CA GLN A 2 -2.10 4.16 -0.08
C GLN A 2 -2.47 5.59 0.30
N THR A 3 -3.28 5.74 1.35
CA THR A 3 -3.66 7.05 1.87
C THR A 3 -3.10 7.22 3.27
N ILE A 4 -2.45 8.35 3.47
CA ILE A 4 -1.91 8.78 4.75
C ILE A 4 -2.79 9.91 5.23
N TYR A 5 -3.44 9.75 6.37
CA TYR A 5 -4.26 10.82 6.93
C TYR A 5 -3.67 11.28 8.26
N ILE A 6 -3.66 12.59 8.43
CA ILE A 6 -3.32 13.25 9.70
C ILE A 6 -4.65 13.71 10.30
N LYS A 7 -5.07 13.06 11.39
CA LYS A 7 -6.38 13.31 12.02
C LYS A 7 -6.21 13.77 13.46
N LYS A 8 -7.00 14.78 13.83
CA LYS A 8 -7.28 15.16 15.22
C LYS A 8 -8.47 14.39 15.80
N GLU A 9 -8.45 14.13 17.10
CA GLU A 9 -9.66 13.72 17.82
C GLU A 9 -10.76 14.78 17.73
N HIS A 10 -12.01 14.32 17.72
CA HIS A 10 -13.16 15.18 17.55
C HIS A 10 -13.31 16.12 18.76
N GLY A 11 -13.39 17.43 18.52
CA GLY A 11 -13.55 18.46 19.57
C GLY A 11 -12.28 19.23 19.94
N PHE A 12 -11.14 18.96 19.31
CA PHE A 12 -9.87 19.65 19.58
C PHE A 12 -9.45 20.56 18.41
N ASN A 13 -9.28 21.86 18.68
CA ASN A 13 -9.01 22.91 17.68
C ASN A 13 -7.56 23.44 17.70
N ALA A 14 -6.63 22.80 18.41
CA ALA A 14 -5.23 23.22 18.45
C ALA A 14 -4.60 23.13 17.04
N PRO A 15 -3.65 24.01 16.64
CA PRO A 15 -2.95 23.91 15.37
C PRO A 15 -2.28 22.54 15.20
N THR A 16 -2.38 21.93 14.01
CA THR A 16 -1.59 20.72 13.70
C THR A 16 -0.19 21.21 13.36
N THR A 17 0.78 21.01 14.25
CA THR A 17 2.18 21.37 13.98
C THR A 17 3.10 20.25 14.41
N GLY A 18 4.31 20.23 13.86
CA GLY A 18 5.30 19.19 14.11
C GLY A 18 5.67 18.44 12.84
N SER A 19 6.38 17.34 13.00
CA SER A 19 6.92 16.57 11.88
C SER A 19 6.75 15.07 12.09
N PHE A 20 6.73 14.32 11.01
CA PHE A 20 6.71 12.86 11.02
C PHE A 20 7.66 12.31 9.97
N THR A 21 8.04 11.06 10.11
CA THR A 21 8.83 10.32 9.12
C THR A 21 8.04 9.13 8.65
N LEU A 22 8.22 8.78 7.38
CA LEU A 22 7.62 7.60 6.79
C LEU A 22 8.70 6.58 6.50
N ALA A 23 8.37 5.31 6.68
CA ALA A 23 9.23 4.21 6.28
C ALA A 23 8.56 3.37 5.19
N PHE A 24 9.37 3.01 4.20
CA PHE A 24 9.03 2.06 3.16
C PHE A 24 10.17 1.04 3.09
N GLU A 25 9.84 -0.24 3.27
CA GLU A 25 10.82 -1.31 3.52
C GLU A 25 11.71 -0.98 4.74
N ASP A 26 13.03 -1.00 4.57
CA ASP A 26 14.05 -0.70 5.59
C ASP A 26 14.62 0.73 5.47
N LYS A 27 13.94 1.60 4.73
CA LYS A 27 14.35 2.99 4.51
C LYS A 27 13.33 3.95 5.10
N GLU A 28 13.83 5.05 5.65
CA GLU A 28 13.03 6.10 6.29
C GLU A 28 13.31 7.45 5.63
N THR A 29 12.26 8.27 5.50
CA THR A 29 12.38 9.62 4.95
C THR A 29 13.08 10.53 5.96
N SER A 30 13.54 11.69 5.49
CA SER A 30 13.75 12.83 6.38
C SER A 30 12.44 13.25 7.07
N ALA A 31 12.53 14.07 8.10
CA ALA A 31 11.37 14.63 8.77
C ALA A 31 10.52 15.46 7.78
N ILE A 32 9.25 15.13 7.67
CA ILE A 32 8.23 15.80 6.85
C ILE A 32 7.35 16.63 7.78
N ASP A 33 7.17 17.91 7.48
CA ASP A 33 6.27 18.77 8.25
C ASP A 33 4.81 18.32 8.05
N VAL A 34 4.00 18.40 9.10
CA VAL A 34 2.55 18.09 9.00
C VAL A 34 1.78 19.08 8.10
N LEU A 35 2.35 20.25 7.86
CA LEU A 35 1.87 21.30 6.96
C LEU A 35 2.62 21.33 5.62
N ALA A 36 3.46 20.33 5.34
CA ALA A 36 4.13 20.22 4.05
C ALA A 36 3.12 20.26 2.90
N SER A 37 3.61 20.58 1.72
CA SER A 37 2.89 20.48 0.46
C SER A 37 3.02 19.08 -0.17
N ALA A 38 2.16 18.79 -1.15
CA ALA A 38 2.25 17.58 -1.99
C ALA A 38 3.65 17.35 -2.55
N ASP A 39 4.28 18.43 -3.04
CA ASP A 39 5.61 18.37 -3.66
C ASP A 39 6.70 18.05 -2.63
N GLU A 40 6.67 18.68 -1.46
CA GLU A 40 7.65 18.40 -0.39
C GLU A 40 7.54 16.96 0.11
N MET A 41 6.31 16.44 0.23
CA MET A 41 6.08 15.06 0.63
C MET A 41 6.51 14.07 -0.45
N LYS A 42 6.29 14.42 -1.72
CA LYS A 42 6.77 13.65 -2.87
C LYS A 42 8.29 13.59 -2.87
N ASP A 43 8.97 14.73 -2.76
CA ASP A 43 10.42 14.82 -2.74
C ASP A 43 11.00 13.96 -1.62
N ALA A 44 10.44 14.04 -0.40
CA ALA A 44 10.87 13.24 0.73
C ALA A 44 10.76 11.73 0.47
N LEU A 45 9.69 11.28 -0.21
CA LEU A 45 9.49 9.88 -0.57
C LEU A 45 10.40 9.43 -1.73
N GLU A 46 10.65 10.27 -2.72
CA GLU A 46 11.54 9.96 -3.86
C GLU A 46 13.03 9.96 -3.46
N THR A 47 13.40 10.54 -2.32
CA THR A 47 14.76 10.39 -1.79
C THR A 47 15.07 8.98 -1.29
N LEU A 48 14.05 8.15 -1.02
CA LEU A 48 14.26 6.78 -0.58
C LEU A 48 14.84 5.95 -1.73
N SER A 49 15.97 5.28 -1.49
CA SER A 49 16.62 4.43 -2.49
C SER A 49 15.77 3.24 -2.97
N SER A 50 14.63 2.98 -2.33
CA SER A 50 13.66 1.95 -2.71
C SER A 50 12.54 2.47 -3.62
N ILE A 51 12.29 3.78 -3.65
CA ILE A 51 11.22 4.42 -4.43
C ILE A 51 11.84 5.21 -5.59
N HIS A 52 11.34 5.02 -6.81
CA HIS A 52 11.81 5.76 -7.98
C HIS A 52 10.88 6.91 -8.35
N THR A 53 9.57 6.65 -8.36
CA THR A 53 8.58 7.67 -8.71
C THR A 53 7.32 7.48 -7.90
N VAL A 54 6.82 8.58 -7.35
CA VAL A 54 5.59 8.62 -6.55
C VAL A 54 4.73 9.81 -6.97
N ASN A 55 3.42 9.61 -6.97
CA ASN A 55 2.45 10.69 -7.05
C ASN A 55 1.87 10.93 -5.66
N VAL A 56 1.87 12.18 -5.21
CA VAL A 56 1.29 12.58 -3.93
C VAL A 56 0.27 13.67 -4.20
N GLU A 57 -0.94 13.48 -3.68
CA GLU A 57 -2.01 14.47 -3.71
C GLU A 57 -2.36 14.83 -2.27
N LEU A 58 -2.60 16.11 -2.01
CA LEU A 58 -2.99 16.63 -0.69
C LEU A 58 -4.38 17.26 -0.78
N ASP A 59 -5.30 16.74 0.02
CA ASP A 59 -6.59 17.35 0.29
C ASP A 59 -6.66 17.85 1.73
N ILE A 60 -7.19 19.05 1.92
CA ILE A 60 -7.44 19.59 3.27
C ILE A 60 -8.95 19.58 3.52
N ILE A 61 -9.41 18.68 4.38
CA ILE A 61 -10.84 18.49 4.69
C ILE A 61 -11.05 18.76 6.17
N ASP A 62 -11.89 19.74 6.51
CA ASP A 62 -12.20 20.13 7.90
C ASP A 62 -10.94 20.37 8.77
N GLY A 63 -9.89 20.97 8.18
CA GLY A 63 -8.62 21.23 8.86
C GLY A 63 -7.74 19.99 9.08
N ARG A 64 -7.99 18.91 8.33
CA ARG A 64 -7.20 17.67 8.32
C ARG A 64 -6.48 17.53 6.99
N SER A 65 -5.21 17.14 7.03
CA SER A 65 -4.43 16.80 5.84
C SER A 65 -4.66 15.35 5.45
N LEU A 66 -5.21 15.14 4.26
CA LEU A 66 -5.42 13.83 3.65
C LEU A 66 -4.47 13.71 2.45
N TRP A 67 -3.50 12.81 2.57
CA TRP A 67 -2.49 12.59 1.57
C TRP A 67 -2.77 11.30 0.82
N THR A 68 -2.94 11.37 -0.49
CA THR A 68 -3.08 10.20 -1.35
C THR A 68 -1.74 9.93 -2.03
N VAL A 69 -1.10 8.83 -1.67
CA VAL A 69 0.22 8.42 -2.17
C VAL A 69 0.06 7.23 -3.11
N THR A 70 0.51 7.44 -4.35
CA THR A 70 0.52 6.40 -5.39
C THR A 70 1.94 6.14 -5.85
N LEU A 71 2.49 5.01 -5.42
CA LEU A 71 3.78 4.51 -5.90
C LEU A 71 3.62 4.03 -7.34
N THR A 72 4.38 4.60 -8.26
CA THR A 72 4.29 4.29 -9.70
C THR A 72 5.49 3.46 -10.17
N HIS A 73 6.67 3.69 -9.59
CA HIS A 73 7.89 2.95 -9.90
C HIS A 73 8.73 2.73 -8.63
N LEU A 74 9.16 1.49 -8.39
CA LEU A 74 10.11 1.13 -7.33
C LEU A 74 11.50 0.87 -7.93
N MET A 75 12.57 1.19 -7.20
CA MET A 75 13.96 1.10 -7.71
C MET A 75 14.42 -0.35 -7.99
N HIS A 76 13.82 -1.34 -7.33
CA HIS A 76 14.20 -2.76 -7.47
C HIS A 76 13.20 -3.59 -8.29
N GLU A 77 12.14 -2.97 -8.83
CA GLU A 77 11.07 -3.71 -9.48
C GLU A 77 11.22 -3.67 -11.00
N ASN A 78 11.64 -4.79 -11.59
CA ASN A 78 11.85 -4.94 -13.03
C ASN A 78 10.52 -5.07 -13.82
N ARG A 79 9.36 -5.03 -13.15
CA ARG A 79 8.03 -5.02 -13.77
C ARG A 79 7.16 -3.94 -13.12
N GLN A 80 6.76 -2.96 -13.92
CA GLN A 80 5.87 -1.90 -13.49
C GLN A 80 4.45 -2.44 -13.26
N GLY A 81 3.88 -2.16 -12.09
CA GLY A 81 2.43 -1.93 -11.97
C GLY A 81 1.52 -3.10 -11.58
N ALA A 82 2.02 -4.22 -11.07
CA ALA A 82 1.13 -5.31 -10.63
C ALA A 82 1.67 -6.12 -9.46
N GLY A 83 2.50 -5.57 -8.56
CA GLY A 83 2.92 -6.22 -7.32
C GLY A 83 2.03 -5.82 -6.13
N ASP A 84 1.94 -6.68 -5.10
CA ASP A 84 1.46 -6.28 -3.78
C ASP A 84 2.58 -5.43 -3.14
N ILE A 85 2.43 -4.11 -3.22
CA ILE A 85 3.45 -3.15 -2.76
C ILE A 85 3.39 -3.08 -1.24
N ALA A 86 4.55 -3.11 -0.58
CA ALA A 86 4.63 -3.01 0.88
C ALA A 86 3.94 -1.74 1.39
N LEU A 87 3.33 -1.83 2.58
CA LEU A 87 2.67 -0.69 3.20
C LEU A 87 3.72 0.32 3.69
N ILE A 88 3.55 1.60 3.34
CA ILE A 88 4.24 2.71 3.98
C ILE A 88 3.76 2.78 5.43
N ARG A 89 4.69 2.85 6.38
CA ARG A 89 4.36 3.00 7.80
C ARG A 89 4.87 4.32 8.33
N VAL A 90 4.26 4.81 9.40
CA VAL A 90 4.83 5.93 10.18
C VAL A 90 6.00 5.38 10.98
N ALA A 91 7.21 5.92 10.77
CA ALA A 91 8.40 5.49 11.49
C ALA A 91 8.53 6.21 12.83
N SER A 92 8.40 7.54 12.81
CA SER A 92 8.33 8.37 14.01
C SER A 92 7.45 9.60 13.78
N SER A 93 6.94 10.17 14.86
CA SER A 93 6.16 11.40 14.84
C SER A 93 6.49 12.27 16.06
N SER A 94 6.82 13.53 15.82
CA SER A 94 7.01 14.57 16.83
C SER A 94 5.97 15.66 16.59
N LEU A 95 4.79 15.45 17.17
CA LEU A 95 3.63 16.32 17.00
C LEU A 95 3.48 17.23 18.22
N SER A 96 2.99 18.46 18.02
CA SER A 96 2.78 19.42 19.10
C SER A 96 1.76 18.96 20.15
N ASP A 97 0.79 18.13 19.74
CA ASP A 97 -0.13 17.44 20.64
C ASP A 97 -0.33 15.97 20.19
N PRO A 98 0.51 15.04 20.67
CA PRO A 98 0.46 13.64 20.26
C PRO A 98 -0.67 12.87 20.93
N THR A 99 -1.38 13.46 21.90
CA THR A 99 -2.52 12.83 22.58
C THR A 99 -3.80 12.91 21.76
N VAL A 100 -3.91 13.95 20.92
CA VAL A 100 -5.10 14.19 20.09
C VAL A 100 -4.82 14.18 18.59
N THR A 101 -3.55 14.25 18.16
CA THR A 101 -3.17 14.24 16.74
C THR A 101 -2.49 12.93 16.38
N PHE A 102 -2.98 12.25 15.35
CA PHE A 102 -2.43 10.98 14.87
C PHE A 102 -2.11 11.05 13.38
N VAL A 103 -0.97 10.48 13.01
CA VAL A 103 -0.65 10.13 11.61
C VAL A 103 -0.97 8.65 11.44
N LYS A 104 -1.81 8.32 10.45
CA LYS A 104 -2.20 6.94 10.15
C LYS A 104 -2.08 6.68 8.66
N VAL A 105 -1.60 5.50 8.31
CA VAL A 105 -1.51 5.03 6.92
C VAL A 105 -2.52 3.91 6.72
N PHE A 106 -3.21 3.95 5.59
CA PHE A 106 -4.17 2.94 5.17
C PHE A 106 -3.94 2.59 3.70
N GLU A 107 -4.13 1.31 3.36
CA GLU A 107 -4.06 0.83 1.99
C GLU A 107 -5.44 0.89 1.34
N ASN A 108 -5.64 1.84 0.41
CA ASN A 108 -6.92 1.97 -0.31
C ASN A 108 -7.08 0.89 -1.37
N VAL A 109 -6.01 0.60 -2.10
CA VAL A 109 -6.01 -0.36 -3.20
C VAL A 109 -4.81 -1.26 -3.02
N LYS A 110 -5.10 -2.48 -2.59
CA LYS A 110 -4.13 -3.58 -2.50
C LYS A 110 -3.72 -4.04 -3.89
N GLY A 111 -2.42 -4.13 -4.13
CA GLY A 111 -1.90 -4.70 -5.37
C GLY A 111 -2.29 -6.18 -5.49
N THR A 112 -2.64 -6.64 -6.68
CA THR A 112 -2.56 -8.08 -6.96
C THR A 112 -1.09 -8.44 -6.97
N ASN A 113 -0.67 -9.60 -6.45
CA ASN A 113 0.71 -10.04 -6.66
C ASN A 113 0.83 -10.55 -8.11
N SER A 114 1.71 -9.96 -8.92
CA SER A 114 1.82 -10.24 -10.37
C SER A 114 2.08 -11.71 -10.70
N LEU A 115 2.56 -12.49 -9.73
CA LEU A 115 2.88 -13.90 -9.87
C LEU A 115 1.87 -14.82 -9.16
N VAL A 116 0.86 -14.26 -8.47
CA VAL A 116 -0.10 -15.04 -7.68
C VAL A 116 -1.52 -14.64 -8.02
N TYR A 117 -2.30 -15.61 -8.46
CA TYR A 117 -3.75 -15.49 -8.62
C TYR A 117 -4.47 -16.44 -7.66
N LYS A 118 -5.37 -15.89 -6.83
CA LYS A 118 -6.20 -16.70 -5.92
C LYS A 118 -7.52 -17.04 -6.60
N LEU A 119 -7.70 -18.31 -6.94
CA LEU A 119 -8.98 -18.88 -7.35
C LEU A 119 -9.97 -18.79 -6.18
N LYS A 120 -11.15 -18.22 -6.41
CA LYS A 120 -12.23 -18.06 -5.41
C LYS A 120 -13.43 -18.92 -5.79
N ASP A 121 -14.39 -19.03 -4.87
CA ASP A 121 -15.68 -19.68 -5.08
C ASP A 121 -15.58 -21.14 -5.56
N LEU A 122 -14.57 -21.85 -5.06
CA LEU A 122 -14.33 -23.25 -5.37
C LEU A 122 -15.16 -24.16 -4.46
N THR A 123 -15.67 -25.27 -5.03
CA THR A 123 -16.42 -26.26 -4.26
C THR A 123 -15.46 -27.12 -3.42
N PRO A 124 -15.65 -27.21 -2.09
CA PRO A 124 -14.85 -28.08 -1.24
C PRO A 124 -14.88 -29.55 -1.69
N GLY A 125 -13.74 -30.22 -1.63
CA GLY A 125 -13.62 -31.63 -2.00
C GLY A 125 -13.50 -31.91 -3.51
N ILE A 126 -13.62 -30.89 -4.38
CA ILE A 126 -13.37 -31.03 -5.82
C ILE A 126 -11.92 -30.68 -6.15
N THR A 127 -11.21 -31.56 -6.85
CA THR A 127 -9.85 -31.27 -7.33
C THR A 127 -9.90 -30.36 -8.55
N TYR A 128 -9.25 -29.21 -8.44
CA TYR A 128 -9.06 -28.27 -9.55
C TYR A 128 -7.64 -28.39 -10.11
N TYR A 129 -7.52 -28.25 -11.43
CA TYR A 129 -6.26 -28.25 -12.15
C TYR A 129 -6.04 -26.86 -12.78
N SER A 130 -4.85 -26.30 -12.61
CA SER A 130 -4.48 -24.98 -13.13
C SER A 130 -3.17 -25.04 -13.91
N ARG A 131 -3.05 -24.13 -14.88
CA ARG A 131 -1.86 -23.90 -15.69
C ARG A 131 -1.80 -22.42 -16.05
N VAL A 132 -0.60 -21.88 -16.21
CA VAL A 132 -0.37 -20.47 -16.53
C VAL A 132 0.41 -20.35 -17.84
N THR A 133 0.14 -19.30 -18.61
CA THR A 133 0.92 -18.92 -19.79
C THR A 133 1.17 -17.42 -19.75
N ALA A 134 2.35 -17.01 -20.23
CA ALA A 134 2.66 -15.60 -20.42
C ALA A 134 1.99 -15.08 -21.70
N TYR A 135 1.55 -13.83 -21.70
CA TYR A 135 0.92 -13.18 -22.85
C TYR A 135 1.64 -11.86 -23.18
N ASN A 136 1.82 -11.57 -24.47
CA ASN A 136 2.25 -10.27 -24.97
C ASN A 136 1.50 -9.91 -26.27
N ALA A 137 1.84 -8.79 -26.90
CA ALA A 137 1.19 -8.31 -28.13
C ALA A 137 1.29 -9.29 -29.32
N VAL A 138 2.26 -10.22 -29.30
CA VAL A 138 2.43 -11.26 -30.34
C VAL A 138 1.58 -12.49 -30.04
N GLY A 139 1.25 -12.76 -28.77
CA GLY A 139 0.34 -13.82 -28.36
C GLY A 139 0.71 -14.49 -27.04
N TYR A 140 0.23 -15.72 -26.87
CA TYR A 140 0.52 -16.56 -25.70
C TYR A 140 1.81 -17.34 -25.88
N GLY A 141 2.61 -17.41 -24.81
CA GLY A 141 3.80 -18.24 -24.73
C GLY A 141 3.49 -19.69 -24.34
N THR A 142 4.55 -20.43 -24.05
CA THR A 142 4.46 -21.83 -23.63
C THR A 142 3.66 -21.98 -22.34
N VAL A 143 2.79 -23.00 -22.30
CA VAL A 143 1.98 -23.34 -21.13
C VAL A 143 2.85 -24.01 -20.06
N SER A 144 2.63 -23.65 -18.79
CA SER A 144 3.33 -24.24 -17.64
C SER A 144 2.98 -25.72 -17.43
N ALA A 145 3.71 -26.37 -16.51
CA ALA A 145 3.25 -27.62 -15.93
C ALA A 145 1.88 -27.44 -15.26
N THR A 146 1.05 -28.48 -15.29
CA THR A 146 -0.24 -28.52 -14.59
C THR A 146 0.00 -28.65 -13.08
N SER A 147 -0.62 -27.78 -12.30
CA SER A 147 -0.72 -27.90 -10.85
C SER A 147 -2.15 -28.30 -10.48
N SER A 148 -2.34 -28.99 -9.35
CA SER A 148 -3.68 -29.29 -8.85
C SER A 148 -3.80 -29.06 -7.34
N ALA A 149 -5.02 -28.76 -6.90
CA ALA A 149 -5.36 -28.61 -5.49
C ALA A 149 -6.82 -28.96 -5.24
N THR A 150 -7.12 -29.51 -4.07
CA THR A 150 -8.49 -29.79 -3.60
C THR A 150 -8.79 -28.86 -2.41
N PRO A 151 -9.68 -27.86 -2.57
CA PRO A 151 -10.05 -26.97 -1.48
C PRO A 151 -10.71 -27.73 -0.33
N MET A 152 -10.31 -27.41 0.90
CA MET A 152 -10.95 -27.92 2.11
C MET A 152 -12.06 -26.96 2.54
N GLY A 153 -13.18 -27.53 3.01
CA GLY A 153 -14.26 -26.77 3.64
C GLY A 153 -14.10 -26.78 5.16
N GLN A 154 -14.59 -25.73 5.83
CA GLN A 154 -14.68 -25.74 7.29
C GLN A 154 -15.68 -26.83 7.74
N PRO A 155 -15.31 -27.72 8.69
CA PRO A 155 -16.27 -28.66 9.27
C PRO A 155 -17.43 -27.93 9.93
N THR A 156 -18.61 -28.54 9.92
CA THR A 156 -19.77 -28.03 10.69
C THR A 156 -19.47 -28.05 12.19
N ALA A 157 -20.06 -27.13 12.96
CA ALA A 157 -19.90 -27.10 14.41
C ALA A 157 -20.31 -28.45 15.06
N PRO A 158 -19.64 -28.88 16.16
CA PRO A 158 -20.02 -30.09 16.88
C PRO A 158 -21.47 -30.00 17.39
N GLN A 159 -22.17 -31.14 17.39
CA GLN A 159 -23.50 -31.28 18.01
C GLN A 159 -23.40 -31.64 19.49
#